data_AF-A0A011RP27-F1
#
_entry.id   AF-A0A011RP27-F1
#
_cell.length_a   1.000
_cell.length_b   1.000
_cell.length_c   1.000
_cell.angle_alpha   90.00
_cell.angle_beta   90.00
_cell.angle_gamma   90.00
#
_symmetry.space_group_name_H-M   'P 1'
#
loop_
_entity.id
_entity.type
_entity.pdbx_description
1 polymer ?
#
loop_
_entity_poly.entity_id
_entity_poly.type
_entity_poly.pdbx_seq_one_letter_code
_entity_poly.pdbx_strand_id
1 'polypeptide(L)'
;MEEVLIDFYRGKDEQAFMDAWEAAFGKVQEDDIDSLYEDIADAIDVAVKNGSHELGEPFIYKGVTVGKSDYNAFHALYIFEQLK
;
A
#
# COMPACT_ATOMS: atom_id res chain seq x y z
N MET A 1 13.79 13.80 -3.45
CA MET A 1 13.62 12.43 -2.93
C MET A 1 13.24 11.58 -4.12
N GLU A 2 13.73 10.35 -4.23
CA GLU A 2 13.11 9.42 -5.19
C GLU A 2 11.66 9.23 -4.76
N GLU A 3 10.73 9.49 -5.68
CA GLU A 3 9.31 9.23 -5.46
C GLU A 3 9.13 7.72 -5.42
N VAL A 4 8.80 7.20 -4.25
CA VAL A 4 8.38 5.80 -4.10
C VAL A 4 6.91 5.71 -4.46
N LEU A 5 6.53 4.66 -5.18
CA LEU A 5 5.16 4.41 -5.57
C LEU A 5 4.67 3.10 -4.96
N ILE A 6 3.35 2.89 -5.01
CA ILE A 6 2.75 1.59 -4.72
C ILE A 6 2.11 0.99 -5.96
N ASP A 7 2.03 -0.34 -5.99
CA ASP A 7 1.24 -1.11 -6.94
C ASP A 7 0.74 -2.39 -6.26
N PHE A 8 -0.23 -3.06 -6.88
CA PHE A 8 -0.78 -4.32 -6.42
C PHE A 8 -0.38 -5.44 -7.37
N TYR A 9 -0.03 -6.60 -6.83
CA TYR A 9 0.44 -7.73 -7.63
C TYR A 9 -0.60 -8.18 -8.67
N ARG A 10 -1.89 -8.08 -8.34
CA ARG A 10 -3.02 -8.33 -9.25
C ARG A 10 -4.14 -7.34 -8.94
N GLY A 11 -4.99 -7.05 -9.93
CA GLY A 11 -6.16 -6.19 -9.71
C GLY A 11 -7.16 -6.70 -8.66
N LYS A 12 -7.17 -8.01 -8.35
CA LYS A 12 -7.97 -8.54 -7.22
C LYS A 12 -7.42 -8.12 -5.85
N ASP A 13 -6.12 -7.88 -5.75
CA ASP A 13 -5.46 -7.48 -4.51
C ASP A 13 -5.77 -6.00 -4.24
N GLU A 14 -5.72 -5.17 -5.28
CA GLU A 14 -6.19 -3.78 -5.25
C GLU A 14 -7.67 -3.69 -4.86
N GLN A 15 -8.54 -4.46 -5.53
CA GLN A 15 -9.97 -4.47 -5.20
C GLN A 15 -10.22 -4.87 -3.74
N ALA A 16 -9.51 -5.88 -3.23
CA ALA A 16 -9.65 -6.31 -1.85
C ALA A 16 -9.23 -5.21 -0.86
N PHE A 17 -8.15 -4.49 -1.15
CA PHE A 17 -7.74 -3.33 -0.37
C PHE A 17 -8.80 -2.22 -0.42
N MET A 18 -9.27 -1.84 -1.62
CA MET A 18 -10.26 -0.78 -1.79
C MET A 18 -11.58 -1.14 -1.10
N ASP A 19 -12.06 -2.38 -1.21
CA ASP A 19 -13.25 -2.85 -0.50
C ASP A 19 -13.11 -2.72 1.03
N ALA A 20 -11.93 -3.09 1.57
CA ALA A 20 -11.64 -2.97 2.99
C ALA A 20 -11.52 -1.52 3.44
N TRP A 21 -10.91 -0.67 2.59
CA TRP A 21 -10.79 0.75 2.83
C TRP A 21 -12.14 1.45 2.83
N GLU A 22 -12.97 1.18 1.82
CA GLU A 22 -14.32 1.76 1.71
C GLU A 22 -15.23 1.30 2.85
N ALA A 23 -15.06 0.07 3.33
CA ALA A 23 -15.79 -0.41 4.51
C ALA A 23 -15.39 0.34 5.80
N ALA A 24 -14.15 0.81 5.92
CA ALA A 24 -13.63 1.51 7.09
C ALA A 24 -13.86 3.03 7.05
N PHE A 25 -13.64 3.65 5.89
CA PHE A 25 -13.62 5.12 5.73
C PHE A 25 -14.71 5.67 4.80
N GLY A 26 -15.46 4.80 4.12
CA GLY A 26 -16.41 5.18 3.07
C GLY A 26 -15.75 5.26 1.70
N LYS A 27 -16.57 5.51 0.66
CA LYS A 27 -16.12 5.57 -0.73
C LYS A 27 -15.04 6.63 -0.93
N VAL A 28 -13.96 6.24 -1.59
CA VAL A 28 -12.90 7.15 -2.04
C VAL A 28 -13.33 7.72 -3.39
N GLN A 29 -13.16 9.03 -3.59
CA GLN A 29 -13.39 9.62 -4.91
C GLN A 29 -12.20 9.29 -5.81
N GLU A 30 -12.43 9.14 -7.12
CA GLU A 30 -11.36 8.80 -8.07
C GLU A 30 -10.19 9.80 -7.98
N ASP A 31 -10.47 11.08 -7.76
CA ASP A 31 -9.47 12.14 -7.61
C ASP A 31 -8.61 12.00 -6.34
N ASP A 32 -9.09 11.28 -5.31
CA ASP A 32 -8.40 11.08 -4.03
C ASP A 32 -7.62 9.75 -3.96
N ILE A 33 -7.78 8.85 -4.94
CA ILE A 33 -7.12 7.54 -4.96
C ILE A 33 -5.62 7.70 -5.11
N ASP A 34 -5.18 8.57 -6.04
CA ASP A 34 -3.75 8.83 -6.25
C ASP A 34 -3.09 9.35 -4.97
N SER A 35 -3.74 10.30 -4.29
CA SER A 35 -3.25 10.82 -3.00
C SER A 35 -3.23 9.75 -1.91
N LEU A 36 -4.22 8.85 -1.87
CA LEU A 36 -4.19 7.71 -0.94
C LEU A 36 -2.99 6.79 -1.20
N TYR A 37 -2.67 6.55 -2.48
CA TYR A 37 -1.57 5.67 -2.85
C TYR A 37 -0.21 6.30 -2.55
N GLU A 38 -0.05 7.60 -2.80
CA GLU A 38 1.13 8.39 -2.39
C GLU A 38 1.33 8.35 -0.86
N ASP A 39 0.26 8.58 -0.10
CA ASP A 39 0.23 8.50 1.36
C ASP A 39 0.72 7.13 1.88
N ILE A 40 0.29 6.05 1.24
CA ILE A 40 0.68 4.68 1.60
C ILE A 40 2.15 4.45 1.23
N ALA A 41 2.60 4.92 0.07
CA ALA A 41 3.98 4.81 -0.38
C ALA A 41 4.95 5.45 0.63
N ASP A 42 4.64 6.68 1.04
CA ASP A 42 5.42 7.41 2.04
C ASP A 42 5.38 6.68 3.39
N ALA A 43 4.22 6.19 3.81
CA ALA A 43 4.06 5.50 5.08
C ALA A 43 4.89 4.21 5.15
N ILE A 44 4.83 3.36 4.12
CA ILE A 44 5.60 2.11 4.09
C ILE A 44 7.09 2.38 3.96
N ASP A 45 7.49 3.37 3.14
CA ASP A 45 8.89 3.70 2.96
C ASP A 45 9.54 4.21 4.25
N VAL A 46 8.85 5.08 4.98
CA VAL A 46 9.27 5.50 6.32
C VAL A 46 9.35 4.31 7.27
N ALA A 47 8.36 3.41 7.24
CA ALA A 47 8.30 2.25 8.13
C ALA A 47 9.41 1.23 7.85
N VAL A 48 9.76 1.00 6.59
CA VAL A 48 10.88 0.13 6.21
C VAL A 48 12.22 0.78 6.58
N LYS A 49 12.40 2.07 6.28
CA LYS A 49 13.64 2.80 6.59
C LYS A 49 13.91 2.93 8.08
N ASN A 50 12.87 3.05 8.90
CA ASN A 50 13.01 3.14 10.36
C ASN A 50 13.00 1.76 11.06
N GLY A 51 12.80 0.67 10.32
CA GLY A 51 12.78 -0.71 10.82
C GLY A 51 11.51 -1.10 11.59
N SER A 52 10.42 -0.33 11.49
CA SER A 52 9.12 -0.68 12.06
C SER A 52 8.30 -1.62 11.19
N HIS A 53 8.68 -1.78 9.92
CA HIS A 53 8.07 -2.73 8.98
C HIS A 53 9.14 -3.55 8.25
N GLU A 54 8.89 -4.85 8.10
CA GLU A 54 9.75 -5.77 7.35
C GLU A 54 9.08 -6.17 6.03
N LEU A 55 9.83 -6.14 4.92
CA LEU A 55 9.33 -6.61 3.64
C LEU A 55 8.99 -8.11 3.73
N GLY A 56 7.89 -8.50 3.10
CA GLY A 56 7.31 -9.83 3.24
C GLY A 56 6.26 -9.95 4.35
N GLU A 57 6.09 -8.94 5.20
CA GLU A 57 5.02 -8.92 6.20
C GLU A 57 3.80 -8.13 5.72
N PRO A 58 2.60 -8.36 6.32
CA PRO A 58 1.43 -7.53 6.07
C PRO A 58 1.64 -6.10 6.52
N PHE A 59 1.44 -5.14 5.62
CA PHE A 59 1.43 -3.72 5.95
C PHE A 59 0.02 -3.25 6.29
N ILE A 60 -0.11 -2.47 7.37
CA ILE A 60 -1.38 -1.92 7.84
C ILE A 60 -1.29 -0.40 7.78
N TYR A 61 -2.14 0.22 6.96
CA TYR A 61 -2.25 1.66 6.84
C TYR A 61 -3.55 2.15 7.47
N LYS A 62 -3.45 3.05 8.46
CA LYS A 62 -4.60 3.60 9.21
C LYS A 62 -5.59 2.54 9.74
N GLY A 63 -5.10 1.33 10.04
CA GLY A 63 -5.90 0.22 10.55
C GLY A 63 -6.50 -0.70 9.47
N VAL A 64 -6.27 -0.41 8.18
CA VAL A 64 -6.66 -1.26 7.05
C VAL A 64 -5.43 -2.01 6.53
N THR A 65 -5.55 -3.32 6.36
CA THR A 65 -4.49 -4.13 5.78
C THR A 65 -4.39 -3.83 4.28
N VAL A 66 -3.25 -3.28 3.85
CA VAL A 66 -2.97 -3.02 2.43
C VAL A 66 -2.61 -4.31 1.71
N GLY A 67 -1.78 -5.13 2.36
CA GLY A 67 -1.36 -6.42 1.84
C GLY A 67 0.03 -6.81 2.33
N LYS A 68 0.49 -7.99 1.94
CA LYS A 68 1.88 -8.40 2.09
C LYS A 68 2.76 -7.53 1.19
N SER A 69 3.69 -6.80 1.77
CA SER A 69 4.53 -5.87 1.02
C SER A 69 5.75 -6.56 0.41
N ASP A 70 6.11 -6.17 -0.80
CA ASP A 70 7.39 -6.44 -1.46
C ASP A 70 7.95 -5.12 -2.00
N TYR A 71 9.23 -5.06 -2.35
CA TYR A 71 9.85 -3.85 -2.88
C TYR A 71 10.69 -4.13 -4.12
N ASN A 72 10.36 -3.44 -5.21
CA ASN A 72 11.14 -3.43 -6.43
C ASN A 72 12.07 -2.21 -6.46
N ALA A 73 13.33 -2.44 -6.08
CA ALA A 73 14.35 -1.39 -6.04
C ALA A 73 14.68 -0.78 -7.42
N PHE A 74 14.44 -1.48 -8.53
CA PHE A 74 14.70 -0.93 -9.87
C PHE A 74 13.66 0.12 -10.28
N HIS A 75 12.42 -0.05 -9.81
CA HIS A 75 11.30 0.86 -10.10
C HIS A 75 10.91 1.75 -8.92
N ALA A 76 11.63 1.67 -7.78
CA ALA A 76 11.25 2.32 -6.52
C ALA A 76 9.77 2.08 -6.15
N LEU A 77 9.32 0.82 -6.29
CA LEU A 77 7.91 0.45 -6.24
C LEU A 77 7.64 -0.56 -5.13
N TYR A 78 6.76 -0.24 -4.20
CA TYR A 78 6.23 -1.19 -3.23
C TYR A 78 5.05 -1.95 -3.84
N ILE A 79 5.12 -3.28 -3.81
CA ILE A 79 4.11 -4.14 -4.40
C ILE A 79 3.36 -4.86 -3.29
N PHE A 80 2.03 -4.82 -3.32
CA PHE A 80 1.18 -5.47 -2.32
C PHE A 80 0.45 -6.69 -2.88
N GLU A 81 0.47 -7.80 -2.14
CA GLU A 81 -0.31 -9.00 -2.42
C GLU A 81 -1.31 -9.25 -1.29
N GLN A 82 -2.54 -9.65 -1.62
CA GLN A 82 -3.53 -10.02 -0.60
C GLN A 82 -3.05 -11.21 0.24
N LEU A 83 -3.36 -11.19 1.54
CA LEU A 83 -3.15 -12.34 2.41
C LEU A 83 -4.15 -13.44 2.00
N LYS A 84 -3.63 -14.64 1.69
CA LYS A 84 -4.42 -15.81 1.28
C LYS A 84 -5.53 -16.18 2.25
#